data_AF-A0A246PSR4-F1
#
_entry.id   AF-A0A246PSR4-F1
#
_cell.length_a   1.000
_cell.length_b   1.000
_cell.length_c   1.000
_cell.angle_alpha   90.00
_cell.angle_beta   90.00
_cell.angle_gamma   90.00
#
_symmetry.space_group_name_H-M   'P 1'
#
loop_
_entity.id
_entity.type
_entity.pdbx_description
1 polymer ?
#
loop_
_entity_poly.entity_id
_entity_poly.type
_entity_poly.pdbx_seq_one_letter_code
_entity_poly.pdbx_strand_id
1 'polypeptide(L)' 'MYEIARFYNETGMKIGTSAAANLLAAKQIGKEKGANFNVVTVFPDAVSIEEWSDVKSLQQI' A
#
# COMPACT_ATOMS: atom_id res chain seq x y z
N MET A 1 -7.95 2.56 2.90
CA MET A 1 -7.15 3.16 3.99
C MET A 1 -6.34 2.14 4.79
N TYR A 2 -6.88 0.97 5.18
CA TYR A 2 -6.10 -0.03 5.96
C TYR A 2 -4.78 -0.46 5.31
N GLU A 3 -4.76 -0.79 4.01
CA GLU A 3 -3.52 -1.20 3.33
C GLU A 3 -2.46 -0.08 3.32
N ILE A 4 -2.89 1.18 3.24
CA ILE A 4 -1.99 2.35 3.34
C ILE A 4 -1.38 2.44 4.73
N ALA A 5 -2.20 2.26 5.79
CA ALA A 5 -1.73 2.25 7.17
C ALA A 5 -0.72 1.11 7.42
N ARG A 6 -1.06 -0.10 6.97
CA ARG A 6 -0.16 -1.27 7.08
C ARG A 6 1.15 -1.03 6.36
N PHE A 7 1.10 -0.61 5.09
CA PHE A 7 2.29 -0.37 4.30
C PHE A 7 3.21 0.67 4.94
N TYR A 8 2.64 1.75 5.50
CA TYR A 8 3.42 2.74 6.23
C TYR A 8 4.03 2.16 7.51
N ASN A 9 3.31 1.34 8.27
CA ASN A 9 3.87 0.70 9.48
C ASN A 9 5.05 -0.23 9.14
N GLU A 10 5.00 -0.89 7.98
CA GLU A 10 6.06 -1.81 7.53
C GLU A 10 7.26 -1.09 6.90
N THR A 11 7.05 0.04 6.22
CA THR A 11 8.07 0.66 5.35
C THR A 11 8.45 2.10 5.72
N GLY A 12 7.62 2.78 6.52
CA GLY A 12 7.72 4.22 6.78
C GLY A 12 7.29 5.11 5.62
N MET A 13 6.84 4.54 4.49
CA MET A 13 6.49 5.27 3.27
C MET A 13 4.98 5.49 3.16
N LYS A 14 4.58 6.74 2.88
CA LYS A 14 3.18 7.07 2.60
C LYS A 14 2.89 6.86 1.12
N ILE A 15 1.75 6.25 0.82
CA ILE A 15 1.31 5.95 -0.55
C ILE A 15 -0.14 6.41 -0.76
N GLY A 16 -0.49 6.66 -2.02
CA GLY A 16 -1.84 6.98 -2.46
C GLY A 16 -2.81 5.80 -2.39
N THR A 17 -4.10 6.08 -2.60
CA THR A 17 -5.14 5.05 -2.71
C THR A 17 -4.96 4.17 -3.95
N SER A 18 -4.58 4.78 -5.08
CA SER A 18 -4.24 4.09 -6.33
C SER A 18 -3.01 3.17 -6.15
N ALA A 19 -1.99 3.66 -5.46
CA ALA A 19 -0.79 2.90 -5.11
C ALA A 19 -1.12 1.69 -4.22
N ALA A 20 -2.01 1.84 -3.24
CA ALA A 20 -2.47 0.71 -2.42
C ALA A 20 -3.24 -0.34 -3.23
N ALA A 21 -4.07 0.08 -4.19
CA ALA A 21 -4.75 -0.85 -5.10
C ALA A 21 -3.73 -1.63 -5.96
N ASN A 22 -2.72 -0.93 -6.48
CA ASN A 22 -1.61 -1.52 -7.22
C ASN A 22 -0.82 -2.54 -6.37
N LEU A 23 -0.56 -2.22 -5.10
CA LEU A 23 0.10 -3.13 -4.16
C LEU A 23 -0.70 -4.41 -3.94
N LEU A 24 -2.02 -4.30 -3.77
CA LEU A 24 -2.90 -5.47 -3.60
C LEU A 24 -2.92 -6.34 -4.85
N ALA A 25 -3.04 -5.73 -6.04
CA ALA A 25 -2.98 -6.45 -7.30
C ALA A 25 -1.62 -7.15 -7.47
N ALA A 26 -0.51 -6.47 -7.16
CA ALA A 26 0.83 -7.04 -7.25
C ALA A 26 1.02 -8.23 -6.29
N LYS A 27 0.53 -8.13 -5.05
CA LYS A 27 0.56 -9.24 -4.07
C LYS A 27 -0.22 -10.45 -4.57
N GLN A 28 -1.40 -10.23 -5.16
CA GLN A 28 -2.20 -11.32 -5.72
C GLN A 28 -1.51 -12.00 -6.90
N ILE A 29 -0.95 -11.23 -7.84
CA ILE A 29 -0.21 -11.78 -8.98
C ILE A 29 1.01 -12.57 -8.50
N GLY A 30 1.76 -12.05 -7.53
CA GLY A 30 2.91 -12.75 -6.95
C GLY A 30 2.52 -14.09 -6.31
N LYS A 31 1.39 -14.13 -5.59
CA LYS A 31 0.84 -15.36 -5.02
C LYS A 31 0.48 -16.40 -6.09
N GLU A 32 -0.10 -15.97 -7.21
CA GLU A 32 -0.51 -16.86 -8.31
C GLU A 32 0.68 -17.41 -9.11
N LYS A 33 1.74 -16.61 -9.30
CA LYS A 33 2.91 -16.99 -10.10
C LYS A 33 4.00 -17.74 -9.31
N GLY A 34 4.03 -17.58 -7.99
CA GLY A 34 4.95 -18.28 -7.11
C GLY A 34 6.36 -17.67 -7.06
N ALA A 35 7.27 -18.37 -6.39
CA ALA A 35 8.55 -17.80 -5.91
C ALA A 35 9.57 -17.40 -6.99
N ASN A 36 9.42 -17.89 -8.23
CA ASN A 36 10.33 -17.59 -9.34
C ASN A 36 9.84 -16.44 -10.23
N PHE A 37 8.88 -15.65 -9.76
CA PHE A 37 8.28 -14.55 -10.50
C PHE A 37 8.31 -13.26 -9.67
N ASN A 38 8.85 -12.19 -10.24
CA ASN A 38 8.90 -10.88 -9.61
C ASN A 38 7.80 -9.98 -10.18
N VAL A 39 7.03 -9.33 -9.31
CA VAL A 39 6.09 -8.27 -9.68
C VAL A 39 6.67 -6.93 -9.27
N VAL A 40 6.74 -5.99 -10.21
CA VAL A 40 7.12 -4.60 -9.95
C VAL A 40 5.91 -3.72 -10.17
N THR A 41 5.70 -2.76 -9.26
CA THR A 41 4.63 -1.77 -9.39
C THR A 41 5.13 -0.39 -9.01
N VAL A 42 4.38 0.65 -9.37
CA VAL A 42 4.76 2.06 -9.20
C VAL A 42 3.77 2.75 -8.27
N PHE A 43 4.29 3.55 -7.34
CA PHE A 43 3.53 4.41 -6.44
C PHE A 43 3.76 5.87 -6.83
N PRO A 44 2.86 6.47 -7.63
CA PRO A 44 3.08 7.79 -8.23
C PRO A 44 2.90 8.94 -7.24
N ASP A 45 2.08 8.74 -6.21
CA ASP A 45 1.69 9.77 -5.26
C ASP A 45 1.47 9.19 -3.85
N ALA A 46 1.33 10.12 -2.90
CA ALA A 46 0.86 9.86 -1.55
C ALA A 46 -0.53 10.45 -1.38
N VAL A 47 -1.32 9.91 -0.44
CA VAL A 47 -2.58 10.55 -0.05
C VAL A 47 -2.35 11.96 0.48
N SER A 48 -3.37 12.81 0.36
CA SER A 48 -3.35 14.17 0.88
C SER A 48 -3.15 14.22 2.41
N ILE A 49 -2.81 15.39 2.95
CA ILE A 49 -2.64 15.59 4.39
C ILE A 49 -3.96 15.31 5.13
N GLU A 50 -5.07 15.72 4.52
CA GLU A 50 -6.43 15.53 5.01
C GLU A 50 -6.77 14.04 5.07
N GLU A 51 -6.60 13.30 3.97
CA GLU A 51 -6.83 11.85 3.93
C GLU A 51 -5.89 11.07 4.84
N TRP A 52 -4.69 11.60 5.11
CA TRP A 52 -3.75 10.98 6.05
C TRP A 52 -4.27 10.98 7.49
N SER A 53 -5.16 11.91 7.86
CA SER A 53 -5.78 11.91 9.19
C SER A 53 -6.64 10.65 9.41
N ASP A 54 -7.38 10.22 8.40
CA ASP A 54 -8.15 8.97 8.42
C ASP A 54 -7.23 7.77 8.56
N VAL A 55 -6.09 7.76 7.85
CA VAL A 55 -5.09 6.69 7.96
C VAL A 55 -4.51 6.60 9.38
N LYS A 56 -4.19 7.72 10.03
CA LYS A 56 -3.65 7.73 11.40
C LYS A 56 -4.59 7.09 12.41
N SER A 57 -5.90 7.29 12.26
CA SER A 57 -6.90 6.68 13.15
C SER A 57 -6.86 5.14 13.12
N LEU A 58 -6.43 4.56 12.01
CA LEU A 58 -6.31 3.12 11.81
C LEU A 58 -4.99 2.54 12.33
N GLN A 59 -4.00 3.39 12.65
CA GLN A 59 -2.72 2.96 13.22
C GLN A 59 -2.75 2.77 14.74
N GLN A 60 -3.84 3.16 15.40
CA GLN A 60 -4.00 3.10 16.86
C GLN A 60 -4.57 1.75 17.36
N ILE A 61 -4.49 0.70 16.54
CA ILE A 61 -4.85 -0.69 16.87
C ILE A 61 -3.59 -1.55 16.74
#